data_AF-A0A3B0U8R4-F1
#
_entry.id   AF-A0A3B0U8R4-F1
#
_cell.length_a   1.000
_cell.length_b   1.000
_cell.length_c   1.000
_cell.angle_alpha   90.00
_cell.angle_beta   90.00
_cell.angle_gamma   90.00
#
_symmetry.space_group_name_H-M   'P 1'
#
loop_
_entity.id
_entity.type
_entity.pdbx_description
1 polymer ?
#
loop_
_entity_poly.entity_id
_entity_poly.type
_entity_poly.pdbx_seq_one_letter_code
_entity_poly.pdbx_strand_id
1 'polypeptide(L)' 'MYITADIKYHEFYKAENKLVIADIGHYESEQFTKNLLVEILTKKFPNFAIILSQKNTNPIYYL' A
#
# COMPACT_ATOMS: atom_id res chain seq x y z
N MET A 1 -3.98 -1.55 -17.96
CA MET A 1 -3.37 -0.67 -16.96
C MET A 1 -2.93 -1.53 -15.79
N TYR A 2 -1.76 -1.28 -15.22
CA TYR A 2 -1.20 -1.99 -14.07
C TYR A 2 -0.90 -0.98 -12.97
N ILE A 3 -1.47 -1.21 -11.78
CA ILE A 3 -1.35 -0.32 -10.62
C ILE A 3 -0.45 -1.03 -9.62
N THR A 4 0.64 -0.38 -9.21
CA THR A 4 1.64 -0.95 -8.30
C THR A 4 2.43 0.16 -7.62
N ALA A 5 3.49 -0.22 -6.91
CA ALA A 5 4.48 0.68 -6.34
C ALA A 5 5.92 0.27 -6.68
N ASP A 6 6.87 1.13 -6.35
CA ASP A 6 8.34 0.90 -6.33
C ASP A 6 8.94 0.47 -7.67
N ILE A 7 8.39 0.96 -8.78
CA ILE A 7 8.90 0.64 -10.10
C ILE A 7 10.21 1.38 -10.35
N LYS A 8 11.22 0.61 -10.76
CA LYS A 8 12.50 1.18 -11.20
C LYS A 8 12.39 1.69 -12.64
N TYR A 9 13.17 2.71 -12.95
CA TYR A 9 13.28 3.30 -14.29
C TYR A 9 13.34 2.25 -15.41
N HIS A 10 14.28 1.31 -15.35
CA HIS A 10 14.43 0.29 -16.41
C HIS A 10 13.25 -0.68 -16.51
N GLU A 11 12.50 -0.89 -15.43
CA GLU A 11 11.31 -1.75 -15.44
C GLU A 11 10.12 -1.03 -16.07
N PHE A 12 10.00 0.28 -15.84
CA PHE A 12 9.00 1.12 -16.50
C PHE A 12 9.11 1.02 -18.03
N TYR A 13 10.33 1.14 -18.60
CA TYR A 13 10.53 1.06 -20.06
C TYR A 13 10.24 -0.32 -20.65
N LYS A 14 10.25 -1.41 -19.87
CA LYS A 14 9.88 -2.74 -20.39
C LYS A 14 8.41 -2.79 -20.84
N ALA A 15 7.56 -1.95 -20.24
CA ALA A 15 6.13 -1.87 -20.50
C ALA A 15 5.76 -0.82 -21.58
N GLU A 16 6.75 -0.09 -22.12
CA GLU A 16 6.54 0.94 -23.13
C GLU A 16 5.75 0.38 -24.33
N ASN A 17 4.73 1.13 -24.76
CA ASN A 17 3.80 0.78 -25.84
C ASN A 17 3.04 -0.55 -25.67
N LYS A 18 3.13 -1.19 -24.49
CA LYS A 18 2.46 -2.48 -24.18
C LYS A 18 1.41 -2.33 -23.09
N LEU A 19 1.70 -1.53 -22.07
CA LEU A 19 0.87 -1.45 -20.87
C LEU A 19 1.05 -0.09 -20.19
N VAL A 20 -0.07 0.55 -19.84
CA VAL A 20 -0.04 1.71 -18.95
C VAL A 20 0.29 1.23 -17.54
N ILE A 21 1.35 1.78 -16.96
CA ILE A 21 1.75 1.57 -15.58
C ILE A 21 1.38 2.81 -14.76
N ALA A 22 0.73 2.60 -13.62
CA ALA A 22 0.50 3.60 -12.59
C ALA A 22 1.25 3.18 -11.33
N ASP A 23 2.40 3.81 -11.07
CA ASP A 23 3.08 3.72 -9.79
C ASP A 23 2.43 4.70 -8.82
N ILE A 24 1.69 4.18 -7.84
CA ILE A 24 0.93 4.99 -6.88
C ILE A 24 1.68 5.20 -5.56
N GLY A 25 2.85 4.57 -5.38
CA GLY A 25 3.61 4.60 -4.13
C GLY A 25 3.28 3.45 -3.17
N HIS A 26 4.32 2.93 -2.51
CA HIS A 26 4.21 1.75 -1.63
C HIS A 26 3.29 2.04 -0.44
N TYR A 27 3.52 3.19 0.21
CA TYR A 27 2.71 3.59 1.34
C TYR A 27 1.25 3.78 0.94
N GLU A 28 0.99 4.46 -0.16
CA GLU A 28 -0.34 4.79 -0.65
C GLU A 28 -1.15 3.54 -1.00
N SER A 29 -0.50 2.55 -1.60
CA SER A 29 -1.11 1.27 -1.97
C SER A 29 -1.45 0.39 -0.76
N GLU A 30 -0.67 0.44 0.33
CA GLU A 30 -0.78 -0.52 1.43
C GLU A 30 -1.32 0.05 2.75
N GLN A 31 -1.37 1.37 2.92
CA GLN A 31 -1.74 2.03 4.19
C GLN A 31 -3.12 1.62 4.76
N PHE A 32 -4.01 1.09 3.92
CA PHE A 32 -5.35 0.64 4.32
C PHE A 32 -5.38 -0.80 4.85
N THR A 33 -4.37 -1.62 4.53
CA THR A 33 -4.30 -3.04 4.92
C THR A 33 -4.36 -3.21 6.43
N LYS A 34 -3.75 -2.30 7.19
CA LYS A 34 -3.80 -2.31 8.66
C LYS A 34 -5.24 -2.21 9.20
N ASN A 35 -6.14 -1.47 8.53
CA ASN A 35 -7.54 -1.34 8.94
C ASN A 35 -8.29 -2.64 8.70
N LEU A 36 -8.06 -3.26 7.53
CA LEU A 36 -8.64 -4.57 7.18
C LEU A 36 -8.18 -5.65 8.18
N LEU A 37 -6.91 -5.65 8.55
CA LEU A 37 -6.38 -6.58 9.55
C LEU A 37 -7.05 -6.39 10.92
N VAL A 38 -7.22 -5.13 11.38
CA VAL A 38 -7.95 -4.86 12.62
C VAL A 38 -9.38 -5.39 12.53
N GLU A 39 -10.10 -5.13 11.43
CA GLU A 39 -11.47 -5.63 11.26
C GLU A 39 -11.54 -7.16 11.36
N ILE A 40 -10.67 -7.87 10.63
CA ILE A 40 -10.63 -9.33 10.61
C ILE A 40 -10.31 -9.88 12.01
N LEU A 41 -9.30 -9.32 12.66
CA LEU A 41 -8.84 -9.80 13.96
C LEU A 41 -9.84 -9.47 15.07
N THR A 42 -10.51 -8.32 15.03
CA THR A 42 -11.58 -7.95 15.98
C THR A 42 -12.75 -8.94 15.88
N LYS A 43 -13.13 -9.32 14.66
CA LYS A 43 -14.18 -10.35 14.45
C LYS A 43 -13.74 -11.73 14.97
N LYS A 44 -12.47 -12.09 14.79
CA LYS A 44 -11.93 -13.40 15.19
C LYS A 44 -11.69 -13.52 16.70
N PHE A 45 -11.33 -12.42 17.36
CA PHE A 45 -10.96 -12.38 18.78
C PHE A 45 -11.76 -11.29 19.52
N PRO A 46 -13.07 -11.49 19.76
CA PRO A 46 -13.95 -10.45 20.30
C PRO A 46 -13.59 -9.99 21.73
N ASN A 47 -12.83 -10.80 22.47
CA ASN A 47 -12.41 -10.50 23.85
C ASN A 47 -10.97 -9.96 23.93
N PHE A 48 -10.32 -9.65 22.80
CA PHE A 48 -8.97 -9.11 22.76
C PHE A 48 -8.98 -7.68 22.22
N ALA A 49 -8.30 -6.76 22.92
CA ALA A 49 -8.19 -5.37 22.49
C ALA A 49 -7.11 -5.23 21.42
N ILE A 50 -7.52 -4.85 20.20
CA ILE A 50 -6.61 -4.62 19.08
C ILE A 50 -6.40 -3.12 18.91
N ILE A 51 -5.14 -2.69 18.87
CA ILE A 51 -4.77 -1.29 18.75
C ILE A 51 -4.10 -1.05 17.40
N LEU A 52 -4.62 -0.09 16.66
CA LEU A 52 -4.06 0.34 15.39
C LEU A 52 -3.01 1.44 15.60
N SER A 53 -1.81 1.25 15.05
CA SER A 53 -0.79 2.30 15.06
C SER A 53 -1.25 3.54 14.27
N GLN A 54 -1.17 4.70 14.92
CA GLN A 54 -1.43 6.02 14.35
C GLN A 54 -0.18 6.68 13.78
N LYS A 55 1.00 6.05 13.93
CA LYS A 55 2.24 6.59 13.40
C LYS A 55 2.20 6.56 11.87
N ASN A 56 2.42 7.70 11.24
CA ASN A 56 2.73 7.75 9.82
C ASN A 56 4.18 7.26 9.62
N THR A 57 4.34 6.22 8.81
CA THR A 57 5.62 5.61 8.48
C THR A 57 6.05 5.89 7.04
N ASN A 58 5.34 6.77 6.32
CA ASN A 58 5.74 7.20 4.99
C ASN A 58 6.99 8.09 5.10
N PRO A 59 8.16 7.67 4.56
CA PRO A 59 9.34 8.52 4.52
C PRO A 59 9.28 9.55 3.37
N ILE A 60 8.35 9.38 2.42
CA ILE A 60 8.24 10.20 1.22
C ILE A 60 7.34 11.39 1.49
N TYR A 61 7.84 12.57 1.14
CA TYR A 61 7.09 13.83 1.15
C TYR A 61 7.16 14.43 -0.26
N TYR A 62 6.01 14.59 -0.90
CA TYR A 62 5.90 15.24 -2.20
C TYR A 62 6.03 16.76 -2.05
N LEU A 63 6.67 17.41 -3.01
CA LEU A 63 6.87 18.87 -3.08
C LEU A 63 5.71 19.58 -3.77
#